data_AF-H2AWE4-F1
#
_entry.id   AF-H2AWE4-F1
#
_cell.length_a   1.000
_cell.length_b   1.000
_cell.length_c   1.000
_cell.angle_alpha   90.00
_cell.angle_beta   90.00
_cell.angle_gamma   90.00
#
_symmetry.space_group_name_H-M   'P 1'
#
loop_
_entity.id
_entity.type
_entity.pdbx_description
1 polymer ?
#
loop_
_entity_poly.entity_id
_entity_poly.type
_entity_poly.pdbx_seq_one_letter_code
_entity_poly.pdbx_strand_id
1 'polypeptide(L)'
;MNSNVILTAIANGGTDAHILKKQRILSENKAIKKVSKDSKSRLSNEQVAEISIRKQFERNLIKKGEKLHGVNAETNWNIIRYQTKLIPDLNYAIKKKEYVLSKVISDIRKLDDDILRYEEQIEKHSDKCILDYKRLNAAFDDEIKKSEDQFKELIADLRLQKNKEIDELEKLEPREQLIREIDVLKSNMLKLETKSIKLENSNNKKCSEEEWSLLSSLEGFQQRKNKILDGKRKINEKLKKERMKLARRMEIREKDLSQLTSNIGSLEETVRGLQEQINMLDELSAPKRKKLLEYEDVLAVEQKEKSSLLESAYNYEQSITISQEKLKYERLQRKRLECSIDDFEGPVRTFFYFEPSLAGYNVRADFGDYTITTKGNETYALSRILTSETDTIEDILSQDYKLFHDKCLQTHEDFSFITISTQPWVELRKKFLNFISITYGEIFEIETIQHSVELSNRPDDNPFIDSENSASISSNELRNVGIKKIDESSETPLSGLDIFEINFRSGDDNNIVKEYFFQVQDTATIEGLQKLVSERKPSKQSEYVTFINKLLKSTKSLFIFNVEHSNLQMMLQLSKSLRENNH
;
A
#
# COMPACT_ATOMS: atom_id res chain seq x y z
N MET A 1 -6.78 -19.52 -44.38
CA MET A 1 -7.85 -20.45 -43.95
C MET A 1 -7.40 -21.14 -42.67
N ASN A 2 -8.34 -21.41 -41.75
CA ASN A 2 -8.18 -21.95 -40.40
C ASN A 2 -7.63 -20.99 -39.32
N SER A 3 -8.52 -20.18 -38.75
CA SER A 3 -8.43 -19.60 -37.38
C SER A 3 -9.76 -18.97 -36.90
N ASN A 4 -10.73 -18.76 -37.80
CA ASN A 4 -12.03 -18.15 -37.47
C ASN A 4 -13.10 -19.11 -36.91
N VAL A 5 -12.77 -20.37 -36.61
CA VAL A 5 -13.77 -21.36 -36.13
C VAL A 5 -13.68 -21.61 -34.61
N ILE A 6 -12.61 -21.15 -33.94
CA ILE A 6 -12.41 -21.41 -32.50
C ILE A 6 -12.99 -20.29 -31.61
N LEU A 7 -13.13 -19.06 -32.13
CA LEU A 7 -13.60 -17.91 -31.34
C LEU A 7 -15.13 -17.85 -31.13
N THR A 8 -15.91 -18.54 -31.95
CA THR A 8 -17.39 -18.60 -31.81
C THR A 8 -17.85 -19.63 -30.76
N ALA A 9 -16.99 -20.56 -30.35
CA ALA A 9 -17.32 -21.56 -29.33
C ALA A 9 -17.15 -21.05 -27.88
N ILE A 10 -16.34 -20.02 -27.66
CA ILE A 10 -16.04 -19.50 -26.31
C ILE A 10 -17.03 -18.40 -25.89
N ALA A 11 -17.64 -17.67 -26.84
CA ALA A 11 -18.62 -16.63 -26.55
C ALA A 11 -19.99 -17.17 -26.11
N ASN A 12 -20.38 -18.37 -26.53
CA ASN A 12 -21.67 -18.99 -26.15
C ASN A 12 -21.58 -19.87 -24.89
N GLY A 13 -20.38 -20.33 -24.51
CA GLY A 13 -20.18 -21.15 -23.30
C GLY A 13 -20.15 -20.36 -21.98
N GLY A 14 -19.91 -19.06 -22.03
CA GLY A 14 -19.85 -18.19 -20.85
C GLY A 14 -21.22 -17.71 -20.35
N THR A 15 -22.18 -17.51 -21.25
CA THR A 15 -23.54 -17.07 -20.93
C THR A 15 -24.37 -18.16 -20.26
N ASP A 16 -24.27 -19.41 -20.72
CA ASP A 16 -25.01 -20.55 -20.13
C ASP A 16 -24.47 -20.95 -18.75
N ALA A 17 -23.15 -20.88 -18.53
CA ALA A 17 -22.55 -21.14 -17.22
C ALA A 17 -22.97 -20.09 -16.17
N HIS A 18 -23.11 -18.83 -16.57
CA HIS A 18 -23.55 -17.76 -15.67
C HIS A 18 -25.06 -17.84 -15.35
N ILE A 19 -25.88 -18.26 -16.32
CA ILE A 19 -27.33 -18.49 -16.12
C ILE A 19 -27.57 -19.71 -15.22
N LEU A 20 -26.85 -20.81 -15.43
CA LEU A 20 -26.91 -22.01 -14.59
C LEU A 20 -26.43 -21.76 -13.15
N LYS A 21 -25.38 -20.94 -12.96
CA LYS A 21 -24.91 -20.56 -11.61
C LYS A 21 -25.90 -19.64 -10.90
N LYS A 22 -26.56 -18.73 -11.63
CA LYS A 22 -27.61 -17.85 -11.09
C LYS A 22 -28.89 -18.63 -10.74
N GLN A 23 -29.26 -19.64 -11.52
CA GLN A 23 -30.36 -20.56 -11.21
C GLN A 23 -30.06 -21.46 -10.00
N ARG A 24 -28.81 -21.93 -9.85
CA ARG A 24 -28.38 -22.71 -8.68
C ARG A 24 -28.42 -21.88 -7.39
N ILE A 25 -27.90 -20.65 -7.42
CA ILE A 25 -27.98 -19.70 -6.28
C ILE A 25 -29.43 -19.29 -5.97
N LEU A 26 -30.31 -19.16 -6.98
CA LEU A 26 -31.74 -18.91 -6.76
C LEU A 26 -32.48 -20.14 -6.18
N SER A 27 -32.06 -21.35 -6.54
CA SER A 27 -32.60 -22.59 -5.98
C SER A 27 -32.14 -22.84 -4.53
N GLU A 28 -30.87 -22.54 -4.22
CA GLU A 28 -30.31 -22.62 -2.86
C GLU A 28 -30.93 -21.54 -1.94
N ASN A 29 -31.13 -20.30 -2.44
CA ASN A 29 -31.82 -19.26 -1.68
C ASN A 29 -33.32 -19.56 -1.47
N LYS A 30 -33.98 -20.30 -2.37
CA LYS A 30 -35.35 -20.80 -2.16
C LYS A 30 -35.39 -21.94 -1.15
N ALA A 31 -34.38 -22.80 -1.10
CA ALA A 31 -34.25 -23.85 -0.08
C ALA A 31 -34.00 -23.25 1.31
N ILE A 32 -33.13 -22.23 1.43
CA ILE A 32 -32.85 -21.53 2.69
C ILE A 32 -34.10 -20.76 3.19
N LYS A 33 -34.91 -20.19 2.29
CA LYS A 33 -36.21 -19.59 2.67
C LYS A 33 -37.29 -20.60 3.08
N LYS A 34 -37.17 -21.88 2.70
CA LYS A 34 -38.12 -22.93 3.08
C LYS A 34 -37.75 -23.62 4.40
N VAL A 35 -36.47 -23.64 4.78
CA VAL A 35 -36.00 -24.17 6.07
C VAL A 35 -36.14 -23.14 7.21
N SER A 36 -36.28 -21.84 6.90
CA SER A 36 -36.43 -20.76 7.88
C SER A 36 -37.83 -20.64 8.52
N LYS A 37 -38.82 -21.47 8.15
CA LYS A 37 -40.22 -21.33 8.65
C LYS A 37 -40.62 -22.30 9.76
N ASP A 38 -39.84 -23.36 10.02
CA ASP A 38 -40.22 -24.42 10.97
C ASP A 38 -39.38 -24.48 12.26
N SER A 39 -38.64 -23.43 12.57
CA SER A 39 -37.94 -23.32 13.86
C SER A 39 -38.10 -21.93 14.47
N LYS A 40 -39.35 -21.55 14.77
CA LYS A 40 -39.64 -20.48 15.74
C LYS A 40 -39.77 -21.09 17.14
N SER A 41 -38.69 -21.70 17.61
CA SER A 41 -38.48 -21.91 19.05
C SER A 41 -37.71 -20.72 19.58
N ARG A 42 -38.15 -20.20 20.74
CA ARG A 42 -37.64 -19.03 21.46
C ARG A 42 -36.11 -19.01 21.50
N LEU A 43 -35.47 -18.14 20.72
CA LEU A 43 -34.04 -17.84 20.81
C LEU A 43 -33.87 -16.71 21.83
N SER A 44 -32.87 -16.82 22.72
CA SER A 44 -32.58 -15.76 23.69
C SER A 44 -32.06 -14.50 23.00
N ASN A 45 -32.18 -13.33 23.65
CA ASN A 45 -31.70 -12.05 23.10
C ASN A 45 -30.22 -12.08 22.69
N GLU A 46 -29.42 -12.93 23.33
CA GLU A 46 -28.00 -13.14 23.07
C GLU A 46 -27.75 -13.90 21.77
N GLN A 47 -28.55 -14.95 21.51
CA GLN A 47 -28.51 -15.69 20.24
C GLN A 47 -28.99 -14.83 19.06
N VAL A 48 -29.92 -13.91 19.30
CA VAL A 48 -30.37 -12.93 18.28
C VAL A 48 -29.26 -11.92 17.98
N ALA A 49 -28.51 -11.45 18.99
CA ALA A 49 -27.37 -10.56 18.82
C ALA A 49 -26.22 -11.23 18.05
N GLU A 50 -25.90 -12.48 18.39
CA GLU A 50 -24.86 -13.26 17.71
C GLU A 50 -25.21 -13.56 16.25
N ILE A 51 -26.47 -13.93 15.98
CA ILE A 51 -27.00 -14.09 14.61
C ILE A 51 -26.95 -12.75 13.85
N SER A 52 -27.19 -11.62 14.52
CA SER A 52 -27.12 -10.29 13.90
C SER A 52 -25.69 -9.91 13.51
N ILE A 53 -24.71 -10.11 14.41
CA ILE A 53 -23.29 -9.87 14.16
C ILE A 53 -22.79 -10.77 13.02
N ARG A 54 -23.15 -12.06 13.05
CA ARG A 54 -22.79 -13.02 12.00
C ARG A 54 -23.38 -12.62 10.64
N LYS A 55 -24.65 -12.21 10.60
CA LYS A 55 -25.29 -11.69 9.38
C LYS A 55 -24.65 -10.38 8.90
N GLN A 56 -24.18 -9.52 9.81
CA GLN A 56 -23.49 -8.28 9.45
C GLN A 56 -22.11 -8.57 8.85
N PHE A 57 -21.37 -9.53 9.39
CA PHE A 57 -20.11 -10.00 8.83
C PHE A 57 -20.30 -10.66 7.46
N GLU A 58 -21.31 -11.51 7.30
CA GLU A 58 -21.68 -12.11 6.01
C GLU A 58 -22.05 -11.04 4.97
N ARG A 59 -22.83 -10.02 5.33
CA ARG A 59 -23.15 -8.89 4.43
C ARG A 59 -21.90 -8.11 4.03
N ASN A 60 -20.95 -7.92 4.95
CA ASN A 60 -19.70 -7.23 4.65
C ASN A 60 -18.79 -8.04 3.73
N LEU A 61 -18.73 -9.37 3.92
CA LEU A 61 -18.02 -10.29 3.02
C LEU A 61 -18.65 -10.31 1.63
N ILE A 62 -19.97 -10.35 1.53
CA ILE A 62 -20.68 -10.28 0.25
C ILE A 62 -20.38 -8.95 -0.45
N LYS A 63 -20.47 -7.81 0.24
CA LYS A 63 -20.11 -6.50 -0.32
C LYS A 63 -18.65 -6.43 -0.78
N LYS A 64 -17.73 -7.03 -0.03
CA LYS A 64 -16.31 -7.11 -0.41
C LYS A 64 -16.11 -7.99 -1.65
N GLY A 65 -16.82 -9.12 -1.71
CA GLY A 65 -16.87 -10.00 -2.88
C GLY A 65 -17.44 -9.33 -4.11
N GLU A 66 -18.53 -8.57 -3.99
CA GLU A 66 -19.12 -7.78 -5.08
C GLU A 66 -18.17 -6.69 -5.59
N LYS A 67 -17.47 -5.98 -4.69
CA LYS A 67 -16.45 -5.00 -5.07
C LYS A 67 -15.30 -5.66 -5.83
N LEU A 68 -14.77 -6.78 -5.33
CA LEU A 68 -13.70 -7.52 -6.01
C LEU A 68 -14.17 -8.07 -7.36
N HIS A 69 -15.41 -8.56 -7.46
CA HIS A 69 -15.97 -9.03 -8.71
C HIS A 69 -16.19 -7.88 -9.71
N GLY A 70 -16.56 -6.68 -9.24
CA GLY A 70 -16.65 -5.47 -10.05
C GLY A 70 -15.29 -5.06 -10.61
N VAL A 71 -14.26 -4.99 -9.76
CA VAL A 71 -12.88 -4.71 -10.19
C VAL A 71 -12.40 -5.77 -11.18
N ASN A 72 -12.66 -7.05 -10.91
CA ASN A 72 -12.22 -8.13 -11.79
C ASN A 72 -12.95 -8.11 -13.15
N ALA A 73 -14.24 -7.75 -13.16
CA ALA A 73 -15.01 -7.56 -14.38
C ALA A 73 -14.48 -6.37 -15.20
N GLU A 74 -14.16 -5.25 -14.56
CA GLU A 74 -13.55 -4.08 -15.21
C GLU A 74 -12.16 -4.39 -15.77
N THR A 75 -11.36 -5.14 -15.01
CA THR A 75 -10.03 -5.60 -15.46
C THR A 75 -10.15 -6.52 -16.68
N ASN A 76 -11.08 -7.47 -16.65
CA ASN A 76 -11.37 -8.33 -17.81
C ASN A 76 -11.88 -7.55 -19.02
N TRP A 77 -12.75 -6.56 -18.82
CA TRP A 77 -13.20 -5.68 -19.90
C TRP A 77 -12.03 -4.90 -20.52
N ASN A 78 -11.10 -4.41 -19.70
CA ASN A 78 -9.90 -3.75 -20.19
C ASN A 78 -8.98 -4.71 -20.94
N ILE A 79 -8.77 -5.93 -20.44
CA ILE A 79 -8.00 -6.98 -21.14
C ILE A 79 -8.61 -7.28 -22.51
N ILE A 80 -9.93 -7.50 -22.57
CA ILE A 80 -10.65 -7.75 -23.83
C ILE A 80 -10.50 -6.55 -24.76
N ARG A 81 -10.66 -5.32 -24.27
CA ARG A 81 -10.51 -4.09 -25.08
C ARG A 81 -9.10 -3.94 -25.65
N TYR A 82 -8.06 -4.24 -24.87
CA TYR A 82 -6.68 -4.21 -25.35
C TYR A 82 -6.42 -5.29 -26.40
N GLN A 83 -6.89 -6.52 -26.18
CA GLN A 83 -6.68 -7.64 -27.10
C GLN A 83 -7.49 -7.52 -28.40
N THR A 84 -8.73 -7.06 -28.33
CA THR A 84 -9.65 -7.04 -29.49
C THR A 84 -9.56 -5.78 -30.33
N LYS A 85 -9.14 -4.65 -29.74
CA LYS A 85 -9.16 -3.36 -30.43
C LYS A 85 -7.80 -2.68 -30.46
N LEU A 86 -7.23 -2.38 -29.30
CA LEU A 86 -6.04 -1.52 -29.24
C LEU A 86 -4.80 -2.17 -29.86
N ILE A 87 -4.51 -3.43 -29.51
CA ILE A 87 -3.35 -4.17 -30.05
C ILE A 87 -3.50 -4.42 -31.56
N PRO A 88 -4.66 -4.88 -32.08
CA PRO A 88 -4.89 -4.99 -33.52
C PRO A 88 -4.75 -3.66 -34.27
N ASP A 89 -5.30 -2.56 -33.74
CA ASP A 89 -5.21 -1.24 -34.36
C ASP A 89 -3.76 -0.73 -34.41
N LEU A 90 -2.99 -0.93 -33.33
CA LEU A 90 -1.57 -0.61 -33.28
C LEU A 90 -0.76 -1.48 -34.26
N ASN A 91 -1.01 -2.78 -34.31
CA ASN A 91 -0.35 -3.68 -35.27
C ASN A 91 -0.67 -3.30 -36.72
N TYR A 92 -1.91 -2.90 -37.01
CA TYR A 92 -2.28 -2.40 -38.32
C TYR A 92 -1.55 -1.09 -38.65
N ALA A 93 -1.47 -0.15 -37.70
CA ALA A 93 -0.75 1.11 -37.89
C ALA A 93 0.76 0.88 -38.10
N ILE A 94 1.37 -0.05 -37.37
CA ILE A 94 2.77 -0.46 -37.54
C ILE A 94 2.98 -1.05 -38.93
N LYS A 95 2.18 -2.05 -39.34
CA LYS A 95 2.28 -2.66 -40.67
C LYS A 95 2.09 -1.64 -41.80
N LYS A 96 1.19 -0.68 -41.62
CA LYS A 96 1.01 0.43 -42.58
C LYS A 96 2.26 1.29 -42.69
N LYS A 97 2.91 1.62 -41.57
CA LYS A 97 4.17 2.37 -41.57
C LYS A 97 5.32 1.56 -42.16
N GLU A 98 5.42 0.25 -41.86
CA GLU A 98 6.42 -0.65 -42.45
C GLU A 98 6.27 -0.75 -43.97
N TYR A 99 5.03 -0.81 -44.47
CA TYR A 99 4.76 -0.78 -45.91
C TYR A 99 5.22 0.55 -46.55
N VAL A 100 4.89 1.68 -45.93
CA VAL A 100 5.35 3.00 -46.41
C VAL A 100 6.88 3.08 -46.40
N LEU A 101 7.53 2.61 -45.33
CA LEU A 101 8.99 2.58 -45.23
C LEU A 101 9.61 1.71 -46.33
N SER A 102 9.05 0.53 -46.57
CA SER A 102 9.50 -0.38 -47.63
C SER A 102 9.35 0.24 -49.01
N LYS A 103 8.27 1.01 -49.25
CA LYS A 103 8.06 1.76 -50.48
C LYS A 103 9.10 2.88 -50.64
N VAL A 104 9.35 3.65 -49.58
CA VAL A 104 10.39 4.70 -49.59
C VAL A 104 11.77 4.10 -49.86
N ILE A 105 12.12 2.96 -49.25
CA ILE A 105 13.38 2.26 -49.52
C ILE A 105 13.47 1.82 -50.98
N SER A 106 12.38 1.31 -51.55
CA SER A 106 12.32 0.95 -52.98
C SER A 106 12.50 2.16 -53.90
N ASP A 107 11.89 3.30 -53.56
CA ASP A 107 12.01 4.54 -54.31
C ASP A 107 13.43 5.14 -54.19
N ILE A 108 14.07 5.04 -53.02
CA ILE A 108 15.48 5.42 -52.83
C ILE A 108 16.40 4.57 -53.71
N ARG A 109 16.22 3.25 -53.72
CA ARG A 109 17.03 2.35 -54.56
C ARG A 109 16.89 2.68 -56.05
N LYS A 110 15.69 3.00 -56.51
CA LYS A 110 15.47 3.44 -57.90
C LYS A 110 16.17 4.76 -58.21
N LEU A 111 16.14 5.72 -57.28
CA LEU A 111 16.85 6.99 -57.43
C LEU A 111 18.36 6.79 -57.46
N ASP A 112 18.92 5.91 -56.63
CA ASP A 112 20.34 5.56 -56.65
C ASP A 112 20.73 4.91 -57.99
N ASP A 113 19.92 3.98 -58.50
CA ASP A 113 20.13 3.36 -59.82
C ASP A 113 20.07 4.41 -60.96
N ASP A 114 19.15 5.37 -60.87
CA ASP A 114 19.05 6.46 -61.84
C ASP A 114 20.24 7.41 -61.76
N ILE A 115 20.75 7.73 -60.56
CA ILE A 115 21.96 8.54 -60.37
C ILE A 115 23.15 7.86 -61.02
N LEU A 116 23.39 6.57 -60.76
CA LEU A 116 24.49 5.81 -61.37
C LEU A 116 24.39 5.80 -62.90
N ARG A 117 23.18 5.64 -63.45
CA ARG A 117 22.94 5.74 -64.91
C ARG A 117 23.26 7.12 -65.47
N TYR A 118 22.91 8.19 -64.76
CA TYR A 118 23.22 9.55 -65.20
C TYR A 118 24.71 9.86 -65.08
N GLU A 119 25.41 9.34 -64.07
CA GLU A 119 26.87 9.46 -63.95
C GLU A 119 27.57 8.80 -65.16
N GLU A 120 27.17 7.58 -65.53
CA GLU A 120 27.70 6.92 -66.74
C GLU A 120 27.40 7.71 -68.03
N GLN A 121 26.23 8.34 -68.13
CA GLN A 121 25.89 9.17 -69.28
C GLN A 121 26.72 10.45 -69.34
N ILE A 122 26.96 11.09 -68.19
CA ILE A 122 27.81 12.28 -68.08
C ILE A 122 29.23 11.93 -68.49
N GLU A 123 29.78 10.80 -68.03
CA GLU A 123 31.12 10.34 -68.41
C GLU A 123 31.22 10.09 -69.92
N LYS A 124 30.26 9.35 -70.50
CA LYS A 124 30.19 9.12 -71.97
C LYS A 124 30.08 10.43 -72.76
N HIS A 125 29.31 11.40 -72.28
CA HIS A 125 29.20 12.71 -72.92
C HIS A 125 30.48 13.53 -72.78
N SER A 126 31.15 13.47 -71.64
CA SER A 126 32.45 14.11 -71.40
C SER A 126 33.50 13.57 -72.38
N ASP A 127 33.63 12.25 -72.48
CA ASP A 127 34.55 11.59 -73.41
C ASP A 127 34.28 11.95 -74.87
N LYS A 128 32.99 12.01 -75.24
CA LYS A 128 32.58 12.44 -76.58
C LYS A 128 32.97 13.90 -76.85
N CYS A 129 32.72 14.81 -75.91
CA CYS A 129 33.11 16.22 -76.04
C CYS A 129 34.64 16.38 -76.15
N ILE A 130 35.41 15.60 -75.39
CA ILE A 130 36.88 15.60 -75.48
C ILE A 130 37.33 15.11 -76.86
N LEU A 131 36.71 14.05 -77.39
CA LEU A 131 37.02 13.52 -78.72
C LEU A 131 36.66 14.51 -79.83
N ASP A 132 35.49 15.14 -79.75
CA ASP A 132 35.02 16.15 -80.70
C ASP A 132 35.92 17.39 -80.67
N TYR A 133 36.35 17.84 -79.48
CA TYR A 133 37.32 18.92 -79.33
C TYR A 133 38.67 18.59 -79.99
N LYS A 134 39.19 17.36 -79.77
CA LYS A 134 40.43 16.91 -80.41
C LYS A 134 40.31 16.85 -81.94
N ARG A 135 39.17 16.38 -82.47
CA ARG A 135 38.90 16.37 -83.92
C ARG A 135 38.83 17.77 -84.50
N LEU A 136 38.16 18.69 -83.82
CA LEU A 136 38.01 20.06 -84.28
C LEU A 136 39.35 20.81 -84.29
N ASN A 137 40.17 20.66 -83.25
CA ASN A 137 41.51 21.23 -83.23
C ASN A 137 42.39 20.66 -84.36
N ALA A 138 42.36 19.35 -84.59
CA ALA A 138 43.12 18.75 -85.70
C ALA A 138 42.68 19.29 -87.07
N ALA A 139 41.38 19.51 -87.27
CA ALA A 139 40.86 20.10 -88.51
C ALA A 139 41.33 21.56 -88.70
N PHE A 140 41.35 22.36 -87.62
CA PHE A 140 41.89 23.71 -87.67
C PHE A 140 43.40 23.75 -87.93
N ASP A 141 44.17 22.85 -87.29
CA ASP A 141 45.61 22.77 -87.51
C ASP A 141 45.95 22.39 -88.97
N ASP A 142 45.16 21.50 -89.58
CA ASP A 142 45.30 21.14 -91.00
C ASP A 142 44.91 22.30 -91.93
N GLU A 143 43.88 23.06 -91.60
CA GLU A 143 43.42 24.22 -92.39
C GLU A 143 44.43 25.38 -92.32
N ILE A 144 45.00 25.63 -91.14
CA ILE A 144 46.09 26.60 -90.95
C ILE A 144 47.30 26.20 -91.81
N LYS A 145 47.74 24.94 -91.76
CA LYS A 145 48.87 24.47 -92.59
C LYS A 145 48.61 24.62 -94.09
N LYS A 146 47.42 24.24 -94.57
CA LYS A 146 47.06 24.42 -95.99
C LYS A 146 47.11 25.88 -96.42
N SER A 147 46.61 26.79 -95.58
CA SER A 147 46.64 28.22 -95.84
C SER A 147 48.07 28.77 -95.85
N GLU A 148 48.90 28.37 -94.88
CA GLU A 148 50.32 28.76 -94.82
C GLU A 148 51.11 28.29 -96.04
N ASP A 149 50.85 27.08 -96.53
CA ASP A 149 51.52 26.54 -97.71
C ASP A 149 51.06 27.25 -98.99
N GLN A 150 49.77 27.59 -99.12
CA GLN A 150 49.25 28.42 -100.22
C GLN A 150 49.90 29.80 -100.25
N PHE A 151 50.10 30.44 -99.10
CA PHE A 151 50.76 31.75 -99.04
C PHE A 151 52.26 31.68 -99.41
N LYS A 152 52.96 30.60 -99.03
CA LYS A 152 54.36 30.41 -99.41
C LYS A 152 54.53 30.24 -100.91
N GLU A 153 53.63 29.50 -101.56
CA GLU A 153 53.63 29.28 -103.01
C GLU A 153 53.38 30.60 -103.76
N LEU A 154 52.40 31.39 -103.31
CA LEU A 154 52.05 32.68 -103.92
C LEU A 154 53.17 33.74 -103.79
N ILE A 155 53.90 33.73 -102.67
CA ILE A 155 55.08 34.60 -102.47
C ILE A 155 56.24 34.18 -103.39
N ALA A 156 56.42 32.88 -103.63
CA ALA A 156 57.46 32.38 -104.53
C ALA A 156 57.19 32.78 -105.99
N ASP A 157 55.95 32.67 -106.45
CA ASP A 157 55.54 33.05 -107.81
C ASP A 157 55.69 34.55 -108.08
N LEU A 158 55.27 35.40 -107.13
CA LEU A 158 55.42 36.85 -107.25
C LEU A 158 56.89 37.29 -107.31
N ARG A 159 57.78 36.62 -106.58
CA ARG A 159 59.22 36.88 -106.65
C ARG A 159 59.82 36.47 -108.00
N LEU A 160 59.40 35.34 -108.55
CA LEU A 160 59.83 34.88 -109.87
C LEU A 160 59.37 35.83 -110.98
N GLN A 161 58.15 36.35 -110.88
CA GLN A 161 57.56 37.25 -111.87
C GLN A 161 58.22 38.63 -111.86
N LYS A 162 58.54 39.17 -110.67
CA LYS A 162 59.23 40.47 -110.54
C LYS A 162 60.70 40.44 -110.94
N ASN A 163 61.39 39.31 -110.77
CA ASN A 163 62.76 39.17 -111.26
C ASN A 163 62.82 39.11 -112.80
N LYS A 164 61.79 38.59 -113.48
CA LYS A 164 61.69 38.61 -114.96
C LYS A 164 61.44 40.00 -115.54
N GLU A 165 60.65 40.83 -114.85
CA GLU A 165 60.40 42.23 -115.28
C GLU A 165 61.62 43.14 -115.11
N ILE A 166 62.57 42.81 -114.22
CA ILE A 166 63.80 43.58 -114.02
C ILE A 166 64.85 43.27 -115.11
N ASP A 167 64.96 42.02 -115.56
CA ASP A 167 65.89 41.61 -116.63
C ASP A 167 65.51 42.13 -118.04
N GLU A 168 64.24 42.51 -118.24
CA GLU A 168 63.72 43.03 -119.52
C GLU A 168 63.87 44.56 -119.67
N LEU A 169 64.11 45.29 -118.56
CA LEU A 169 64.20 46.76 -118.55
C LEU A 169 65.65 47.31 -118.63
N GLU A 170 66.68 46.45 -118.56
CA GLU A 170 68.10 46.83 -118.65
C GLU A 170 68.67 46.89 -120.09
N LYS A 171 67.84 46.68 -121.13
CA LYS A 171 68.28 46.71 -122.54
C LYS A 171 67.36 47.59 -123.36
N LEU A 172 67.68 48.89 -123.50
CA LEU A 172 67.39 49.74 -124.68
C LEU A 172 67.77 51.21 -124.41
N GLU A 173 68.62 51.80 -125.26
CA GLU A 173 68.94 53.23 -125.29
C GLU A 173 68.29 53.94 -126.51
N PRO A 174 67.86 55.22 -126.41
CA PRO A 174 67.01 55.89 -127.41
C PRO A 174 67.80 56.68 -128.49
N ARG A 175 67.30 56.68 -129.74
CA ARG A 175 67.86 57.41 -130.90
C ARG A 175 67.11 58.71 -131.26
N GLU A 176 67.87 59.64 -131.84
CA GLU A 176 67.64 61.07 -132.18
C GLU A 176 66.39 61.48 -133.01
N GLN A 177 65.42 60.60 -133.25
CA GLN A 177 64.19 60.96 -133.96
C GLN A 177 63.14 61.67 -133.05
N LEU A 178 63.31 61.56 -131.72
CA LEU A 178 62.47 62.16 -130.68
C LEU A 178 62.46 63.70 -130.66
N ILE A 179 63.48 64.37 -131.22
CA ILE A 179 63.60 65.83 -131.12
C ILE A 179 62.56 66.56 -131.99
N ARG A 180 62.01 65.92 -133.03
CA ARG A 180 60.96 66.52 -133.88
C ARG A 180 59.54 66.19 -133.43
N GLU A 181 59.35 65.13 -132.65
CA GLU A 181 58.07 64.84 -131.98
C GLU A 181 57.83 65.73 -130.76
N ILE A 182 58.90 66.20 -130.08
CA ILE A 182 58.81 67.06 -128.89
C ILE A 182 58.04 68.37 -129.16
N ASP A 183 58.12 68.97 -130.34
CA ASP A 183 57.42 70.23 -130.61
C ASP A 183 55.94 70.05 -130.96
N VAL A 184 55.54 68.89 -131.50
CA VAL A 184 54.12 68.51 -131.66
C VAL A 184 53.52 68.05 -130.33
N LEU A 185 54.32 67.39 -129.49
CA LEU A 185 53.93 66.95 -128.14
C LEU A 185 53.72 68.12 -127.18
N LYS A 186 54.47 69.22 -127.28
CA LYS A 186 54.24 70.45 -126.47
C LYS A 186 52.86 71.07 -126.67
N SER A 187 52.30 71.01 -127.89
CA SER A 187 50.95 71.53 -128.17
C SER A 187 49.85 70.62 -127.61
N ASN A 188 50.05 69.30 -127.67
CA ASN A 188 49.16 68.33 -127.04
C ASN A 188 49.25 68.33 -125.50
N MET A 189 50.43 68.67 -124.95
CA MET A 189 50.67 68.80 -123.50
C MET A 189 49.76 69.85 -122.86
N LEU A 190 49.61 71.03 -123.47
CA LEU A 190 48.74 72.12 -122.97
C LEU A 190 47.24 71.75 -122.96
N LYS A 191 46.77 70.99 -123.96
CA LYS A 191 45.38 70.50 -123.99
C LYS A 191 45.14 69.35 -123.00
N LEU A 192 46.16 68.55 -122.72
CA LEU A 192 46.10 67.48 -121.72
C LEU A 192 46.24 68.02 -120.30
N GLU A 193 47.05 69.05 -120.04
CA GLU A 193 47.14 69.72 -118.73
C GLU A 193 45.79 70.32 -118.30
N THR A 194 45.11 71.03 -119.20
CA THR A 194 43.78 71.61 -118.89
C THR A 194 42.71 70.55 -118.65
N LYS A 195 42.83 69.37 -119.27
CA LYS A 195 41.95 68.22 -119.01
C LYS A 195 42.34 67.48 -117.72
N SER A 196 43.64 67.40 -117.41
CA SER A 196 44.19 66.84 -116.19
C SER A 196 43.74 67.62 -114.96
N ILE A 197 43.83 68.96 -114.98
CA ILE A 197 43.41 69.82 -113.86
C ILE A 197 41.90 69.68 -113.59
N LYS A 198 41.06 69.50 -114.62
CA LYS A 198 39.62 69.27 -114.45
C LYS A 198 39.32 67.89 -113.86
N LEU A 199 40.03 66.86 -114.30
CA LEU A 199 39.89 65.51 -113.76
C LEU A 199 40.43 65.41 -112.32
N GLU A 200 41.55 66.06 -112.02
CA GLU A 200 42.14 66.15 -110.69
C GLU A 200 41.19 66.84 -109.71
N ASN A 201 40.60 67.97 -110.10
CA ASN A 201 39.59 68.65 -109.28
C ASN A 201 38.31 67.82 -109.09
N SER A 202 37.88 67.06 -110.11
CA SER A 202 36.73 66.15 -109.97
C SER A 202 37.04 64.93 -109.11
N ASN A 203 38.26 64.41 -109.18
CA ASN A 203 38.69 63.26 -108.41
C ASN A 203 38.88 63.64 -106.94
N ASN A 204 39.52 64.78 -106.67
CA ASN A 204 39.69 65.31 -105.33
C ASN A 204 38.35 65.58 -104.64
N LYS A 205 37.35 66.11 -105.35
CA LYS A 205 35.99 66.26 -104.80
C LYS A 205 35.36 64.92 -104.43
N LYS A 206 35.43 63.92 -105.31
CA LYS A 206 34.92 62.57 -105.01
C LYS A 206 35.66 61.91 -103.86
N CYS A 207 36.99 62.03 -103.82
CA CYS A 207 37.82 61.53 -102.72
C CYS A 207 37.41 62.19 -101.39
N SER A 208 37.21 63.52 -101.36
CA SER A 208 36.77 64.21 -100.14
C SER A 208 35.35 63.81 -99.70
N GLU A 209 34.43 63.59 -100.64
CA GLU A 209 33.08 63.10 -100.34
C GLU A 209 33.08 61.67 -99.78
N GLU A 210 33.86 60.76 -100.38
CA GLU A 210 34.04 59.40 -99.89
C GLU A 210 34.79 59.36 -98.55
N GLU A 211 35.82 60.18 -98.37
CA GLU A 211 36.57 60.31 -97.12
C GLU A 211 35.67 60.79 -95.98
N TRP A 212 34.80 61.78 -96.24
CA TRP A 212 33.80 62.23 -95.27
C TRP A 212 32.79 61.14 -94.94
N SER A 213 32.30 60.40 -95.94
CA SER A 213 31.41 59.26 -95.75
C SER A 213 32.06 58.14 -94.91
N LEU A 214 33.33 57.83 -95.18
CA LEU A 214 34.12 56.85 -94.43
C LEU A 214 34.35 57.29 -92.98
N LEU A 215 34.71 58.56 -92.76
CA LEU A 215 34.90 59.13 -91.43
C LEU A 215 33.61 59.07 -90.61
N SER A 216 32.48 59.44 -91.20
CA SER A 216 31.16 59.37 -90.55
C SER A 216 30.77 57.92 -90.20
N SER A 217 31.04 56.97 -91.11
CA SER A 217 30.83 55.54 -90.86
C SER A 217 31.73 55.00 -89.75
N LEU A 218 33.00 55.43 -89.71
CA LEU A 218 33.99 55.07 -88.70
C LEU A 218 33.58 55.59 -87.32
N GLU A 219 33.16 56.86 -87.21
CA GLU A 219 32.62 57.42 -85.97
C GLU A 219 31.39 56.65 -85.50
N GLY A 220 30.45 56.35 -86.40
CA GLY A 220 29.27 55.55 -86.10
C GLY A 220 29.62 54.12 -85.63
N PHE A 221 30.69 53.52 -86.15
CA PHE A 221 31.20 52.25 -85.66
C PHE A 221 31.87 52.37 -84.29
N GLN A 222 32.71 53.38 -84.08
CA GLN A 222 33.38 53.63 -82.80
C GLN A 222 32.38 53.87 -81.67
N GLN A 223 31.32 54.66 -81.90
CA GLN A 223 30.26 54.89 -80.93
C GLN A 223 29.52 53.58 -80.57
N ARG A 224 29.19 52.76 -81.58
CA ARG A 224 28.55 51.44 -81.36
C ARG A 224 29.45 50.49 -80.57
N LYS A 225 30.73 50.38 -80.95
CA LYS A 225 31.73 49.57 -80.24
C LYS A 225 31.88 50.02 -78.79
N ASN A 226 32.03 51.32 -78.55
CA ASN A 226 32.20 51.87 -77.21
C ASN A 226 30.96 51.63 -76.33
N LYS A 227 29.75 51.78 -76.88
CA LYS A 227 28.50 51.47 -76.16
C LYS A 227 28.42 50.00 -75.75
N ILE A 228 28.83 49.07 -76.62
CA ILE A 228 28.89 47.63 -76.31
C ILE A 228 29.94 47.36 -75.21
N LEU A 229 31.13 47.95 -75.33
CA LEU A 229 32.21 47.80 -74.35
C LEU A 229 31.82 48.33 -72.97
N ASP A 230 31.17 49.48 -72.90
CA ASP A 230 30.67 50.02 -71.63
C ASP A 230 29.56 49.16 -71.02
N GLY A 231 28.69 48.59 -71.86
CA GLY A 231 27.72 47.58 -71.43
C GLY A 231 28.40 46.35 -70.80
N LYS A 232 29.44 45.83 -71.45
CA LYS A 232 30.24 44.69 -70.94
C LYS A 232 31.02 45.06 -69.66
N ARG A 233 31.58 46.27 -69.57
CA ARG A 233 32.26 46.76 -68.35
C ARG A 233 31.30 46.81 -67.16
N LYS A 234 30.10 47.36 -67.32
CA LYS A 234 29.08 47.40 -66.27
C LYS A 234 28.65 46.00 -65.81
N ILE A 235 28.51 45.05 -66.73
CA ILE A 235 28.20 43.66 -66.39
C ILE A 235 29.37 43.03 -65.61
N ASN A 236 30.61 43.23 -66.06
CA ASN A 236 31.80 42.71 -65.39
C ASN A 236 31.95 43.27 -63.96
N GLU A 237 31.68 44.56 -63.75
CA GLU A 237 31.68 45.17 -62.41
C GLU A 237 30.61 44.58 -61.49
N LYS A 238 29.40 44.32 -62.02
CA LYS A 238 28.32 43.65 -61.26
C LYS A 238 28.75 42.23 -60.86
N LEU A 239 29.24 41.44 -61.81
CA LEU A 239 29.72 40.08 -61.55
C LEU A 239 30.89 40.07 -60.56
N LYS A 240 31.81 41.04 -60.63
CA LYS A 240 32.93 41.16 -59.69
C LYS A 240 32.42 41.44 -58.26
N LYS A 241 31.41 42.30 -58.10
CA LYS A 241 30.77 42.57 -56.79
C LYS A 241 30.05 41.33 -56.25
N GLU A 242 29.33 40.60 -57.10
CA GLU A 242 28.66 39.34 -56.71
C GLU A 242 29.66 38.27 -56.30
N ARG A 243 30.76 38.10 -57.06
CA ARG A 243 31.84 37.18 -56.72
C ARG A 243 32.43 37.49 -55.35
N MET A 244 32.69 38.76 -55.05
CA MET A 244 33.19 39.16 -53.72
C MET A 244 32.18 38.88 -52.60
N LYS A 245 30.88 39.12 -52.83
CA LYS A 245 29.82 38.80 -51.86
C LYS A 245 29.73 37.30 -51.60
N LEU A 246 29.80 36.48 -52.65
CA LEU A 246 29.80 35.03 -52.53
C LEU A 246 31.04 34.52 -51.80
N ALA A 247 32.23 35.03 -52.12
CA ALA A 247 33.47 34.68 -51.43
C ALA A 247 33.37 34.94 -49.92
N ARG A 248 32.89 36.12 -49.50
CA ARG A 248 32.67 36.43 -48.07
C ARG A 248 31.66 35.49 -47.41
N ARG A 249 30.58 35.12 -48.12
CA ARG A 249 29.59 34.16 -47.59
C ARG A 249 30.19 32.77 -47.42
N MET A 250 31.04 32.32 -48.34
CA MET A 250 31.74 31.04 -48.22
C MET A 250 32.67 31.05 -47.01
N GLU A 251 33.47 32.09 -46.84
CA GLU A 251 34.40 32.23 -45.69
C GLU A 251 33.67 32.18 -44.34
N ILE A 252 32.51 32.88 -44.23
CA ILE A 252 31.67 32.81 -43.02
C ILE A 252 31.16 31.38 -42.81
N ARG A 253 30.68 30.71 -43.86
CA ARG A 253 30.16 29.33 -43.76
C ARG A 253 31.24 28.32 -43.42
N GLU A 254 32.44 28.45 -43.96
CA GLU A 254 33.59 27.61 -43.61
C GLU A 254 33.95 27.78 -42.13
N LYS A 255 33.92 29.01 -41.63
CA LYS A 255 34.13 29.28 -40.20
C LYS A 255 33.05 28.62 -39.35
N ASP A 256 31.77 28.77 -39.70
CA ASP A 256 30.65 28.12 -39.00
C ASP A 256 30.79 26.59 -39.00
N LEU A 257 31.17 26.00 -40.13
CA LEU A 257 31.40 24.55 -40.27
C LEU A 257 32.55 24.08 -39.38
N SER A 258 33.66 24.82 -39.34
CA SER A 258 34.79 24.46 -38.47
C SER A 258 34.41 24.51 -36.99
N GLN A 259 33.61 25.51 -36.59
CA GLN A 259 33.12 25.63 -35.21
C GLN A 259 32.14 24.50 -34.86
N LEU A 260 31.20 24.18 -35.76
CA LEU A 260 30.28 23.05 -35.56
C LEU A 260 31.03 21.72 -35.46
N THR A 261 32.04 21.51 -36.29
CA THR A 261 32.86 20.27 -36.27
C THR A 261 33.59 20.14 -34.93
N SER A 262 34.16 21.23 -34.42
CA SER A 262 34.80 21.25 -33.09
C SER A 262 33.81 20.96 -31.95
N ASN A 263 32.60 21.54 -32.04
CA ASN A 263 31.55 21.29 -31.06
C ASN A 263 31.07 19.82 -31.09
N ILE A 264 30.95 19.21 -32.27
CA ILE A 264 30.61 17.79 -32.40
C ILE A 264 31.68 16.93 -31.75
N GLY A 265 32.96 17.18 -32.01
CA GLY A 265 34.05 16.44 -31.39
C GLY A 265 34.05 16.52 -29.86
N SER A 266 33.82 17.71 -29.28
CA SER A 266 33.72 17.84 -27.82
C SER A 266 32.50 17.14 -27.24
N LEU A 267 31.35 17.16 -27.94
CA LEU A 267 30.16 16.41 -27.54
C LEU A 267 30.41 14.89 -27.59
N GLU A 268 31.01 14.37 -28.64
CA GLU A 268 31.35 12.93 -28.75
C GLU A 268 32.26 12.47 -27.61
N GLU A 269 33.25 13.30 -27.22
CA GLU A 269 34.13 13.04 -26.10
C GLU A 269 33.37 13.02 -24.76
N THR A 270 32.45 13.95 -24.54
CA THR A 270 31.59 13.94 -23.34
C THR A 270 30.65 12.74 -23.30
N VAL A 271 30.06 12.35 -24.43
CA VAL A 271 29.19 11.16 -24.53
C VAL A 271 29.97 9.90 -24.18
N ARG A 272 31.20 9.77 -24.69
CA ARG A 272 32.08 8.64 -24.37
C ARG A 272 32.40 8.60 -22.87
N GLY A 273 32.76 9.74 -22.27
CA GLY A 273 33.03 9.82 -20.83
C GLY A 273 31.81 9.46 -19.96
N LEU A 274 30.61 9.90 -20.34
CA LEU A 274 29.38 9.52 -19.64
C LEU A 274 29.08 8.02 -19.78
N GLN A 275 29.31 7.43 -20.96
CA GLN A 275 29.11 6.00 -21.17
C GLN A 275 30.05 5.16 -20.30
N GLU A 276 31.30 5.56 -20.14
CA GLU A 276 32.25 4.91 -19.23
C GLU A 276 31.78 4.99 -17.77
N GLN A 277 31.28 6.15 -17.34
CA GLN A 277 30.72 6.31 -15.99
C GLN A 277 29.50 5.41 -15.74
N ILE A 278 28.61 5.30 -16.74
CA ILE A 278 27.44 4.41 -16.68
C ILE A 278 27.90 2.96 -16.52
N ASN A 279 28.85 2.51 -17.34
CA ASN A 279 29.35 1.14 -17.28
C ASN A 279 29.98 0.82 -15.91
N MET A 280 30.78 1.73 -15.35
CA MET A 280 31.35 1.58 -14.00
C MET A 280 30.26 1.49 -12.91
N LEU A 281 29.20 2.30 -13.00
CA LEU A 281 28.08 2.24 -12.07
C LEU A 281 27.29 0.92 -12.18
N ASP A 282 27.14 0.39 -13.39
CA ASP A 282 26.50 -0.90 -13.60
C ASP A 282 27.31 -2.06 -12.99
N GLU A 283 28.62 -2.06 -13.17
CA GLU A 283 29.54 -3.03 -12.54
C GLU A 283 29.48 -2.97 -11.00
N LEU A 284 29.46 -1.77 -10.42
CA LEU A 284 29.35 -1.57 -8.97
C LEU A 284 27.98 -1.95 -8.40
N SER A 285 26.91 -1.79 -9.17
CA SER A 285 25.54 -2.05 -8.73
C SER A 285 25.10 -3.50 -8.93
N ALA A 286 25.67 -4.23 -9.89
CA ALA A 286 25.39 -5.64 -10.13
C ALA A 286 25.51 -6.54 -8.87
N PRO A 287 26.59 -6.51 -8.08
CA PRO A 287 26.69 -7.34 -6.88
C PRO A 287 25.68 -6.93 -5.79
N LYS A 288 25.33 -5.63 -5.70
CA LYS A 288 24.32 -5.16 -4.76
C LYS A 288 22.92 -5.66 -5.13
N ARG A 289 22.58 -5.65 -6.43
CA ARG A 289 21.33 -6.22 -6.94
C ARG A 289 21.22 -7.72 -6.62
N LYS A 290 22.32 -8.46 -6.76
CA LYS A 290 22.37 -9.88 -6.39
C LYS A 290 22.14 -10.11 -4.89
N LYS A 291 22.81 -9.35 -4.03
CA LYS A 291 22.60 -9.43 -2.57
C LYS A 291 21.18 -9.04 -2.14
N LEU A 292 20.57 -8.06 -2.81
CA LEU A 292 19.18 -7.69 -2.54
C LEU A 292 18.24 -8.88 -2.76
N LEU A 293 18.40 -9.58 -3.89
CA LEU A 293 17.64 -10.80 -4.21
C LEU A 293 17.84 -11.89 -3.15
N GLU A 294 19.09 -12.12 -2.72
CA GLU A 294 19.39 -13.09 -1.66
C GLU A 294 18.68 -12.72 -0.34
N TYR A 295 18.63 -11.43 0.03
CA TYR A 295 17.90 -10.98 1.22
C TYR A 295 16.38 -11.09 1.08
N GLU A 296 15.83 -10.83 -0.11
CA GLU A 296 14.40 -11.01 -0.39
C GLU A 296 13.98 -12.48 -0.23
N ASP A 297 14.81 -13.41 -0.70
CA ASP A 297 14.56 -14.85 -0.54
C ASP A 297 14.60 -15.28 0.93
N VAL A 298 15.59 -14.81 1.70
CA VAL A 298 15.68 -15.10 3.14
C VAL A 298 14.47 -14.54 3.89
N LEU A 299 14.08 -13.30 3.59
CA LEU A 299 12.94 -12.64 4.23
C LEU A 299 11.62 -13.37 3.91
N ALA A 300 11.45 -13.89 2.70
CA ALA A 300 10.30 -14.71 2.33
C ALA A 300 10.21 -16.01 3.14
N VAL A 301 11.36 -16.66 3.40
CA VAL A 301 11.44 -17.85 4.25
C VAL A 301 11.08 -17.51 5.70
N GLU A 302 11.67 -16.46 6.28
CA GLU A 302 11.38 -16.04 7.66
C GLU A 302 9.91 -15.63 7.85
N GLN A 303 9.30 -14.97 6.87
CA GLN A 303 7.88 -14.62 6.92
C GLN A 303 6.98 -15.86 6.93
N LYS A 304 7.36 -16.90 6.18
CA LYS A 304 6.62 -18.17 6.15
C LYS A 304 6.78 -18.95 7.45
N GLU A 305 7.97 -18.93 8.06
CA GLU A 305 8.17 -19.54 9.38
C GLU A 305 7.39 -18.81 10.47
N LYS A 306 7.39 -17.47 10.44
CA LYS A 306 6.62 -16.64 11.37
C LYS A 306 5.12 -16.92 11.28
N SER A 307 4.56 -17.02 10.07
CA SER A 307 3.13 -17.30 9.91
C SER A 307 2.76 -18.68 10.44
N SER A 308 3.60 -19.69 10.20
CA SER A 308 3.42 -21.04 10.76
C SER A 308 3.48 -21.06 12.28
N LEU A 309 4.40 -20.30 12.89
CA LEU A 309 4.54 -20.22 14.34
C LEU A 309 3.35 -19.50 14.99
N LEU A 310 2.84 -18.44 14.36
CA LEU A 310 1.64 -17.74 14.81
C LEU A 310 0.41 -18.65 14.77
N GLU A 311 0.25 -19.44 13.71
CA GLU A 311 -0.84 -20.42 13.61
C GLU A 311 -0.74 -21.48 14.71
N SER A 312 0.47 -21.99 14.99
CA SER A 312 0.69 -22.94 16.08
C SER A 312 0.39 -22.34 17.45
N ALA A 313 0.81 -21.10 17.70
CA ALA A 313 0.55 -20.40 18.96
C ALA A 313 -0.95 -20.17 19.18
N TYR A 314 -1.67 -19.76 18.13
CA TYR A 314 -3.11 -19.57 18.16
C TYR A 314 -3.87 -20.86 18.50
N ASN A 315 -3.51 -21.97 17.85
CA ASN A 315 -4.12 -23.27 18.12
C ASN A 315 -3.84 -23.74 19.56
N TYR A 316 -2.63 -23.46 20.08
CA TYR A 316 -2.27 -23.76 21.45
C TYR A 316 -3.06 -22.93 22.46
N GLU A 317 -3.20 -21.61 22.22
CA GLU A 317 -4.02 -20.73 23.06
C GLU A 317 -5.48 -21.17 23.12
N GLN A 318 -6.07 -21.53 21.96
CA GLN A 318 -7.42 -22.09 21.93
C GLN A 318 -7.55 -23.36 22.78
N SER A 319 -6.56 -24.26 22.69
CA SER A 319 -6.57 -25.51 23.47
C SER A 319 -6.49 -25.26 24.98
N ILE A 320 -5.72 -24.26 25.41
CA ILE A 320 -5.63 -23.85 26.82
C ILE A 320 -6.96 -23.27 27.27
N THR A 321 -7.56 -22.36 26.51
CA THR A 321 -8.85 -21.74 26.85
C THR A 321 -9.93 -22.79 27.04
N ILE A 322 -10.06 -23.73 26.09
CA ILE A 322 -11.01 -24.85 26.19
C ILE A 322 -10.74 -25.69 27.46
N SER A 323 -9.47 -25.97 27.76
CA SER A 323 -9.08 -26.75 28.94
C SER A 323 -9.39 -26.01 30.25
N GLN A 324 -9.19 -24.70 30.29
CA GLN A 324 -9.51 -23.86 31.44
C GLN A 324 -11.01 -23.74 31.67
N GLU A 325 -11.81 -23.57 30.62
CA GLU A 325 -13.27 -23.57 30.70
C GLU A 325 -13.79 -24.90 31.21
N LYS A 326 -13.26 -26.02 30.68
CA LYS A 326 -13.58 -27.36 31.18
C LYS A 326 -13.22 -27.51 32.65
N LEU A 327 -12.03 -27.06 33.07
CA LEU A 327 -11.61 -27.11 34.47
C LEU A 327 -12.55 -26.30 35.38
N LYS A 328 -12.97 -25.10 34.96
CA LYS A 328 -13.94 -24.27 35.70
C LYS A 328 -15.28 -24.98 35.84
N TYR A 329 -15.77 -25.58 34.76
CA TYR A 329 -17.02 -26.36 34.77
C TYR A 329 -16.95 -27.55 35.72
N GLU A 330 -15.90 -28.36 35.63
CA GLU A 330 -15.70 -29.54 36.49
C GLU A 330 -15.53 -29.13 37.97
N ARG A 331 -14.81 -28.04 38.26
CA ARG A 331 -14.71 -27.49 39.62
C ARG A 331 -16.07 -27.09 40.18
N LEU A 332 -16.89 -26.40 39.39
CA LEU A 332 -18.24 -26.01 39.83
C LEU A 332 -19.14 -27.22 40.03
N GLN A 333 -19.06 -28.23 39.16
CA GLN A 333 -19.80 -29.49 39.31
C GLN A 333 -19.38 -30.23 40.58
N ARG A 334 -18.07 -30.34 40.84
CA ARG A 334 -17.54 -30.91 42.08
C ARG A 334 -18.07 -30.16 43.30
N LYS A 335 -18.05 -28.82 43.29
CA LYS A 335 -18.58 -27.99 44.37
C LYS A 335 -20.07 -28.22 44.63
N ARG A 336 -20.88 -28.41 43.58
CA ARG A 336 -22.30 -28.78 43.70
C ARG A 336 -22.51 -30.13 44.36
N LEU A 337 -21.72 -31.13 43.97
CA LEU A 337 -21.78 -32.47 44.56
C LEU A 337 -21.37 -32.44 46.03
N GLU A 338 -20.30 -31.72 46.37
CA GLU A 338 -19.84 -31.55 47.75
C GLU A 338 -20.89 -30.82 48.62
N CYS A 339 -21.52 -29.76 48.10
CA CYS A 339 -22.65 -29.11 48.79
C CYS A 339 -23.79 -30.11 49.06
N SER A 340 -24.08 -31.00 48.10
CA SER A 340 -25.07 -32.07 48.27
C SER A 340 -24.66 -33.09 49.33
N ILE A 341 -23.38 -33.49 49.38
CA ILE A 341 -22.82 -34.41 50.38
C ILE A 341 -22.89 -33.79 51.77
N ASP A 342 -22.51 -32.51 51.93
CA ASP A 342 -22.59 -31.79 53.21
C ASP A 342 -24.01 -31.86 53.79
N ASP A 343 -25.05 -31.74 52.96
CA ASP A 343 -26.44 -31.85 53.43
C ASP A 343 -26.86 -33.29 53.78
N PHE A 344 -26.24 -34.31 53.19
CA PHE A 344 -26.49 -35.70 53.53
C PHE A 344 -25.80 -36.11 54.84
N GLU A 345 -24.58 -35.65 55.07
CA GLU A 345 -23.83 -35.98 56.29
C GLU A 345 -24.37 -35.23 57.52
N GLY A 346 -24.92 -34.04 57.33
CA GLY A 346 -25.56 -33.24 58.38
C GLY A 346 -24.67 -32.49 59.38
N PRO A 347 -23.31 -32.46 59.33
CA PRO A 347 -22.55 -31.60 60.22
C PRO A 347 -22.63 -30.13 59.77
N VAL A 348 -22.33 -29.23 60.70
CA VAL A 348 -22.21 -27.80 60.43
C VAL A 348 -21.10 -27.53 59.41
N ARG A 349 -21.41 -26.73 58.36
CA ARG A 349 -20.45 -26.36 57.31
C ARG A 349 -19.36 -25.46 57.89
N THR A 350 -18.12 -25.86 57.71
CA THR A 350 -16.95 -25.19 58.30
C THR A 350 -15.86 -24.99 57.25
N PHE A 351 -15.62 -23.75 56.88
CA PHE A 351 -14.69 -23.33 55.83
C PHE A 351 -13.53 -22.59 56.48
N PHE A 352 -12.30 -22.95 56.11
CA PHE A 352 -11.12 -22.21 56.54
C PHE A 352 -10.63 -21.37 55.39
N TYR A 353 -10.43 -20.07 55.63
CA TYR A 353 -9.76 -19.16 54.73
C TYR A 353 -8.44 -18.76 55.36
N PHE A 354 -7.33 -19.10 54.73
CA PHE A 354 -6.00 -18.76 55.26
C PHE A 354 -5.04 -18.27 54.18
N GLU A 355 -4.05 -17.51 54.61
CA GLU A 355 -2.96 -17.06 53.75
C GLU A 355 -1.83 -18.11 53.72
N PRO A 356 -1.36 -18.57 52.53
CA PRO A 356 -0.34 -19.62 52.42
C PRO A 356 1.04 -19.29 53.00
N SER A 357 1.24 -18.05 53.47
CA SER A 357 2.42 -17.60 54.23
C SER A 357 2.63 -18.35 55.57
N LEU A 358 1.74 -19.29 55.92
CA LEU A 358 1.82 -20.21 57.07
C LEU A 358 3.00 -21.22 57.06
N ALA A 359 3.96 -21.10 56.13
CA ALA A 359 5.15 -21.96 55.99
C ALA A 359 6.02 -22.12 57.25
N GLY A 360 5.79 -21.34 58.32
CA GLY A 360 6.51 -21.42 59.59
C GLY A 360 5.94 -22.40 60.64
N TYR A 361 4.74 -22.96 60.42
CA TYR A 361 4.03 -23.76 61.42
C TYR A 361 3.90 -25.16 60.89
N ASN A 362 4.53 -26.16 61.53
CA ASN A 362 4.46 -27.57 61.11
C ASN A 362 3.01 -28.10 61.20
N VAL A 363 2.21 -27.67 60.25
CA VAL A 363 0.80 -27.93 60.04
C VAL A 363 0.71 -28.29 58.57
N ARG A 364 0.12 -29.44 58.28
CA ARG A 364 -0.06 -29.93 56.92
C ARG A 364 -1.53 -29.81 56.57
N ALA A 365 -1.86 -28.85 55.71
CA ALA A 365 -3.18 -28.77 55.08
C ALA A 365 -3.23 -29.70 53.87
N ASP A 366 -4.18 -30.61 53.84
CA ASP A 366 -4.53 -31.40 52.67
C ASP A 366 -5.78 -30.81 52.02
N PHE A 367 -5.59 -30.17 50.86
CA PHE A 367 -6.66 -29.55 50.09
C PHE A 367 -7.51 -30.58 49.32
N GLY A 368 -7.04 -31.82 49.18
CA GLY A 368 -7.79 -32.91 48.54
C GLY A 368 -8.87 -33.48 49.45
N ASP A 369 -8.47 -33.74 50.70
CA ASP A 369 -9.33 -34.36 51.74
C ASP A 369 -9.93 -33.33 52.72
N TYR A 370 -9.64 -32.03 52.54
CA TYR A 370 -10.05 -30.94 53.42
C TYR A 370 -9.70 -31.18 54.90
N THR A 371 -8.46 -31.64 55.16
CA THR A 371 -7.96 -31.88 56.51
C THR A 371 -6.76 -31.02 56.87
N ILE A 372 -6.66 -30.63 58.13
CA ILE A 372 -5.49 -29.93 58.68
C ILE A 372 -4.87 -30.81 59.77
N THR A 373 -3.60 -31.17 59.60
CA THR A 373 -2.85 -32.00 60.57
C THR A 373 -1.83 -31.14 61.30
N THR A 374 -1.86 -31.11 62.63
CA THR A 374 -0.90 -30.35 63.46
C THR A 374 0.29 -31.20 63.92
N LYS A 375 1.33 -30.59 64.55
CA LYS A 375 2.52 -31.27 65.12
C LYS A 375 2.20 -32.47 66.02
N GLY A 376 1.02 -32.50 66.63
CA GLY A 376 0.58 -33.58 67.53
C GLY A 376 -0.07 -34.78 66.83
N ASN A 377 -0.05 -34.86 65.49
CA ASN A 377 -0.83 -35.81 64.68
C ASN A 377 -2.36 -35.71 64.90
N GLU A 378 -2.84 -34.59 65.44
CA GLU A 378 -4.27 -34.31 65.47
C GLU A 378 -4.72 -33.83 64.09
N THR A 379 -5.69 -34.53 63.52
CA THR A 379 -6.33 -34.20 62.24
C THR A 379 -7.67 -33.53 62.46
N TYR A 380 -7.85 -32.37 61.84
CA TYR A 380 -9.06 -31.57 61.87
C TYR A 380 -9.71 -31.63 60.49
N ALA A 381 -10.88 -32.24 60.41
CA ALA A 381 -11.65 -32.31 59.16
C ALA A 381 -12.51 -31.05 59.01
N LEU A 382 -12.51 -30.48 57.81
CA LEU A 382 -13.25 -29.26 57.44
C LEU A 382 -14.10 -29.52 56.20
N SER A 383 -15.09 -28.66 55.95
CA SER A 383 -15.93 -28.78 54.76
C SER A 383 -15.20 -28.21 53.56
N ARG A 384 -14.44 -27.13 53.79
CA ARG A 384 -13.56 -26.50 52.80
C ARG A 384 -12.31 -25.94 53.42
N ILE A 385 -11.25 -25.94 52.61
CA ILE A 385 -10.05 -25.17 52.85
C ILE A 385 -9.85 -24.28 51.63
N LEU A 386 -9.79 -22.98 51.86
CA LEU A 386 -9.70 -21.89 50.88
C LEU A 386 -8.43 -21.10 51.14
N THR A 387 -7.77 -20.62 50.08
CA THR A 387 -6.53 -19.84 50.24
C THR A 387 -6.59 -18.51 49.53
N SER A 388 -5.98 -17.49 50.13
CA SER A 388 -5.92 -16.15 49.52
C SER A 388 -5.10 -16.07 48.23
N GLU A 389 -4.20 -17.02 47.98
CA GLU A 389 -3.42 -17.08 46.72
C GLU A 389 -4.26 -17.58 45.54
N THR A 390 -5.19 -18.51 45.80
CA THR A 390 -5.98 -19.17 44.74
C THR A 390 -7.39 -18.64 44.62
N ASP A 391 -7.98 -18.17 45.72
CA ASP A 391 -9.39 -17.84 45.83
C ASP A 391 -9.55 -16.40 46.33
N THR A 392 -10.08 -15.54 45.47
CA THR A 392 -10.48 -14.20 45.88
C THR A 392 -11.75 -14.26 46.74
N ILE A 393 -12.04 -13.22 47.52
CA ILE A 393 -13.29 -13.15 48.30
C ILE A 393 -14.52 -13.29 47.39
N GLU A 394 -14.47 -12.72 46.19
CA GLU A 394 -15.50 -12.86 45.17
C GLU A 394 -15.64 -14.31 44.68
N ASP A 395 -14.54 -15.05 44.53
CA ASP A 395 -14.59 -16.47 44.19
C ASP A 395 -15.23 -17.28 45.31
N ILE A 396 -14.90 -16.99 46.57
CA ILE A 396 -15.49 -17.66 47.74
C ILE A 396 -17.00 -17.44 47.77
N LEU A 397 -17.44 -16.19 47.59
CA LEU A 397 -18.86 -15.84 47.57
C LEU A 397 -19.60 -16.46 46.39
N SER A 398 -19.05 -16.36 45.18
CA SER A 398 -19.72 -16.76 43.95
C SER A 398 -19.64 -18.27 43.64
N GLN A 399 -18.64 -18.98 44.15
CA GLN A 399 -18.43 -20.40 43.85
C GLN A 399 -18.78 -21.32 45.01
N ASP A 400 -18.38 -20.98 46.24
CA ASP A 400 -18.54 -21.87 47.40
C ASP A 400 -19.79 -21.52 48.22
N TYR A 401 -19.90 -20.26 48.63
CA TYR A 401 -21.02 -19.80 49.45
C TYR A 401 -22.34 -19.73 48.65
N LYS A 402 -22.30 -19.28 47.39
CA LYS A 402 -23.48 -19.20 46.52
C LYS A 402 -24.25 -20.52 46.45
N LEU A 403 -23.57 -21.66 46.38
CA LEU A 403 -24.22 -22.96 46.28
C LEU A 403 -25.00 -23.32 47.54
N PHE A 404 -24.47 -22.94 48.71
CA PHE A 404 -25.15 -23.10 49.98
C PHE A 404 -26.37 -22.17 50.06
N HIS A 405 -26.17 -20.88 49.77
CA HIS A 405 -27.22 -19.86 49.80
C HIS A 405 -28.36 -20.19 48.81
N ASP A 406 -28.05 -20.50 47.55
CA ASP A 406 -29.04 -20.90 46.53
C ASP A 406 -29.88 -22.08 47.00
N LYS A 407 -29.27 -23.05 47.69
CA LYS A 407 -29.97 -24.22 48.18
C LYS A 407 -30.93 -23.89 49.33
N CYS A 408 -30.50 -23.09 50.31
CA CYS A 408 -31.36 -22.65 51.42
C CYS A 408 -32.55 -21.82 50.94
N LEU A 409 -32.35 -20.93 49.96
CA LEU A 409 -33.45 -20.21 49.33
C LEU A 409 -34.41 -21.14 48.58
N GLN A 410 -33.91 -22.18 47.89
CA GLN A 410 -34.75 -23.16 47.21
C GLN A 410 -35.53 -24.06 48.17
N THR A 411 -34.99 -24.37 49.34
CA THR A 411 -35.66 -25.20 50.36
C THR A 411 -36.53 -24.39 51.32
N HIS A 412 -36.54 -23.06 51.21
CA HIS A 412 -37.23 -22.13 52.12
C HIS A 412 -36.83 -22.32 53.59
N GLU A 413 -35.56 -22.62 53.84
CA GLU A 413 -35.03 -22.79 55.20
C GLU A 413 -34.27 -21.54 55.62
N ASP A 414 -34.54 -21.05 56.83
CA ASP A 414 -33.74 -19.97 57.42
C ASP A 414 -32.29 -20.45 57.62
N PHE A 415 -31.35 -19.57 57.34
CA PHE A 415 -29.93 -19.91 57.32
C PHE A 415 -29.06 -18.79 57.87
N SER A 416 -27.82 -19.14 58.22
CA SER A 416 -26.86 -18.20 58.78
C SER A 416 -25.50 -18.34 58.14
N PHE A 417 -24.88 -17.18 57.91
CA PHE A 417 -23.52 -17.06 57.42
C PHE A 417 -22.67 -16.42 58.51
N ILE A 418 -21.84 -17.21 59.18
CA ILE A 418 -21.07 -16.80 60.34
C ILE A 418 -19.60 -16.69 59.96
N THR A 419 -19.05 -15.50 60.12
CA THR A 419 -17.63 -15.22 59.86
C THR A 419 -16.91 -15.01 61.18
N ILE A 420 -15.79 -15.69 61.34
CA ILE A 420 -14.98 -15.67 62.56
C ILE A 420 -13.59 -15.18 62.19
N SER A 421 -13.19 -14.05 62.78
CA SER A 421 -11.91 -13.40 62.53
C SER A 421 -11.40 -12.75 63.81
N THR A 422 -10.09 -12.65 63.98
CA THR A 422 -9.48 -11.87 65.08
C THR A 422 -9.34 -10.39 64.75
N GLN A 423 -9.61 -10.01 63.50
CA GLN A 423 -9.60 -8.64 63.02
C GLN A 423 -10.89 -8.33 62.23
N PRO A 424 -11.37 -7.08 62.22
CA PRO A 424 -12.54 -6.70 61.43
C PRO A 424 -12.41 -7.02 59.94
N TRP A 425 -13.25 -7.93 59.42
CA TRP A 425 -13.23 -8.31 58.01
C TRP A 425 -14.21 -7.48 57.18
N VAL A 426 -13.92 -6.17 57.10
CA VAL A 426 -14.77 -5.16 56.44
C VAL A 426 -14.90 -5.44 54.93
N GLU A 427 -13.82 -5.90 54.29
CA GLU A 427 -13.83 -6.21 52.87
C GLU A 427 -14.83 -7.33 52.52
N LEU A 428 -14.85 -8.41 53.30
CA LEU A 428 -15.81 -9.50 53.12
C LEU A 428 -17.25 -9.01 53.31
N ARG A 429 -17.51 -8.20 54.33
CA ARG A 429 -18.84 -7.60 54.57
C ARG A 429 -19.32 -6.80 53.36
N LYS A 430 -18.48 -5.88 52.85
CA LYS A 430 -18.81 -5.05 51.68
C LYS A 430 -19.08 -5.92 50.45
N LYS A 431 -18.21 -6.90 50.18
CA LYS A 431 -18.35 -7.82 49.04
C LYS A 431 -19.56 -8.73 49.16
N PHE A 432 -19.88 -9.19 50.37
CA PHE A 432 -21.05 -10.02 50.67
C PHE A 432 -22.35 -9.27 50.40
N LEU A 433 -22.53 -8.07 50.96
CA LEU A 433 -23.74 -7.26 50.75
C LEU A 433 -23.90 -6.87 49.26
N ASN A 434 -22.79 -6.56 48.59
CA ASN A 434 -22.78 -6.31 47.15
C ASN A 434 -23.16 -7.58 46.35
N PHE A 435 -22.62 -8.74 46.73
CA PHE A 435 -22.95 -10.03 46.12
C PHE A 435 -24.44 -10.35 46.25
N ILE A 436 -25.04 -10.17 47.43
CA ILE A 436 -26.47 -10.43 47.67
C ILE A 436 -27.34 -9.52 46.81
N SER A 437 -27.07 -8.21 46.85
CA SER A 437 -27.86 -7.23 46.10
C SER A 437 -27.78 -7.41 44.58
N ILE A 438 -26.59 -7.67 44.03
CA ILE A 438 -26.40 -7.88 42.58
C ILE A 438 -26.98 -9.23 42.13
N THR A 439 -26.75 -10.30 42.90
CA THR A 439 -27.09 -11.66 42.45
C THR A 439 -28.58 -11.97 42.62
N TYR A 440 -29.21 -11.44 43.67
CA TYR A 440 -30.58 -11.81 44.06
C TYR A 440 -31.58 -10.66 44.02
N GLY A 441 -31.12 -9.40 43.92
CA GLY A 441 -32.00 -8.22 43.96
C GLY A 441 -32.96 -8.09 42.78
N GLU A 442 -32.72 -8.80 41.66
CA GLU A 442 -33.69 -8.88 40.55
C GLU A 442 -34.79 -9.94 40.80
N ILE A 443 -34.54 -10.92 41.67
CA ILE A 443 -35.39 -12.09 41.88
C ILE A 443 -36.24 -11.92 43.15
N PHE A 444 -35.66 -11.35 44.20
CA PHE A 444 -36.29 -11.19 45.51
C PHE A 444 -36.40 -9.71 45.89
N GLU A 445 -37.47 -9.36 46.60
CA GLU A 445 -37.50 -8.14 47.40
C GLU A 445 -36.67 -8.40 48.67
N ILE A 446 -35.53 -7.70 48.79
CA ILE A 446 -34.56 -7.90 49.87
C ILE A 446 -34.66 -6.74 50.85
N GLU A 447 -34.97 -7.05 52.10
CA GLU A 447 -34.93 -6.12 53.23
C GLU A 447 -33.76 -6.48 54.14
N THR A 448 -32.91 -5.51 54.48
CA THR A 448 -31.75 -5.73 55.36
C THR A 448 -31.88 -4.90 56.63
N ILE A 449 -31.79 -5.57 57.77
CA ILE A 449 -31.86 -4.97 59.10
C ILE A 449 -30.51 -5.21 59.78
N GLN A 450 -29.82 -4.14 60.17
CA GLN A 450 -28.55 -4.22 60.89
C GLN A 450 -28.79 -4.10 62.40
N HIS A 451 -28.25 -5.05 63.15
CA HIS A 451 -28.18 -5.00 64.61
C HIS A 451 -26.71 -4.96 65.04
N SER A 452 -26.30 -3.86 65.67
CA SER A 452 -24.99 -3.75 66.31
C SER A 452 -25.13 -4.04 67.80
N VAL A 453 -24.46 -5.06 68.31
CA VAL A 453 -24.46 -5.40 69.74
C VAL A 453 -23.09 -5.06 70.33
N GLU A 454 -23.03 -3.98 71.13
CA GLU A 454 -21.86 -3.68 71.96
C GLU A 454 -21.82 -4.66 73.14
N LEU A 455 -20.80 -5.52 73.16
CA LEU A 455 -20.61 -6.49 74.24
C LEU A 455 -19.98 -5.81 75.46
N SER A 456 -20.81 -5.08 76.21
CA SER A 456 -20.49 -4.61 77.55
C SER A 456 -20.49 -5.81 78.52
N ASN A 457 -19.38 -6.06 79.21
CA ASN A 457 -19.28 -7.06 80.29
C ASN A 457 -20.08 -6.68 81.56
N ARG A 458 -21.05 -5.74 81.47
CA ARG A 458 -21.91 -5.36 82.60
C ARG A 458 -23.20 -6.18 82.57
N PRO A 459 -23.60 -6.79 83.70
CA PRO A 459 -24.76 -7.68 83.78
C PRO A 459 -26.14 -7.00 83.74
N ASP A 460 -26.25 -5.71 83.38
CA ASP A 460 -27.48 -4.91 83.60
C ASP A 460 -28.10 -4.21 82.37
N ASP A 461 -27.56 -4.38 81.16
CA ASP A 461 -28.18 -3.80 79.94
C ASP A 461 -28.91 -4.89 79.14
N ASN A 462 -30.18 -5.13 79.48
CA ASN A 462 -31.09 -6.05 78.78
C ASN A 462 -31.70 -5.39 77.54
N PRO A 463 -31.46 -5.96 76.35
CA PRO A 463 -32.54 -6.24 75.43
C PRO A 463 -32.45 -7.68 74.90
N PHE A 464 -33.49 -8.16 74.23
CA PHE A 464 -33.54 -9.42 73.45
C PHE A 464 -33.94 -10.67 74.24
N ILE A 465 -35.21 -11.06 74.14
CA ILE A 465 -35.71 -12.36 73.67
C ILE A 465 -37.24 -12.35 73.85
N ASP A 466 -38.00 -12.32 72.74
CA ASP A 466 -39.41 -12.72 72.78
C ASP A 466 -39.54 -14.25 72.64
N SER A 467 -40.33 -14.82 73.52
CA SER A 467 -40.50 -16.26 73.72
C SER A 467 -41.59 -16.84 72.82
N GLU A 468 -41.35 -16.96 71.51
CA GLU A 468 -42.25 -17.75 70.64
C GLU A 468 -41.54 -18.13 69.34
N ASN A 469 -41.15 -19.42 69.18
CA ASN A 469 -40.75 -20.23 68.00
C ASN A 469 -40.18 -19.57 66.71
N SER A 470 -39.74 -18.34 66.78
CA SER A 470 -39.10 -17.54 65.75
C SER A 470 -37.97 -16.78 66.43
N ALA A 471 -36.82 -16.65 65.77
CA ALA A 471 -35.72 -15.79 66.23
C ALA A 471 -36.04 -14.34 65.84
N SER A 472 -37.15 -13.80 66.34
CA SER A 472 -37.49 -12.38 66.17
C SER A 472 -36.62 -11.52 67.10
N ILE A 473 -35.88 -10.59 66.51
CA ILE A 473 -35.04 -9.62 67.20
C ILE A 473 -35.84 -8.32 67.31
N SER A 474 -36.08 -7.79 68.51
CA SER A 474 -36.78 -6.50 68.68
C SER A 474 -35.85 -5.33 68.34
N SER A 475 -36.18 -4.56 67.31
CA SER A 475 -35.32 -3.50 66.76
C SER A 475 -35.75 -2.09 67.21
N ASN A 476 -34.77 -1.17 67.33
CA ASN A 476 -34.99 0.20 66.88
C ASN A 476 -35.12 0.15 65.34
N GLU A 477 -36.35 0.32 64.83
CA GLU A 477 -36.67 0.17 63.41
C GLU A 477 -35.96 1.23 62.55
N LEU A 478 -34.98 0.83 61.74
CA LEU A 478 -34.61 1.54 60.51
C LEU A 478 -35.48 0.99 59.37
N ARG A 479 -36.75 1.39 59.35
CA ARG A 479 -37.66 1.08 58.24
C ARG A 479 -37.26 1.89 57.00
N ASN A 480 -37.24 1.19 55.87
CA ASN A 480 -37.11 1.67 54.49
C ASN A 480 -35.72 2.13 54.05
N VAL A 481 -34.94 1.17 53.51
CA VAL A 481 -34.13 1.43 52.32
C VAL A 481 -34.36 0.29 51.34
N GLY A 482 -35.27 0.49 50.38
CA GLY A 482 -35.15 -0.25 49.13
C GLY A 482 -33.74 0.00 48.61
N ILE A 483 -32.97 -1.06 48.34
CA ILE A 483 -31.52 -1.03 48.14
C ILE A 483 -31.12 0.00 47.08
N LYS A 484 -30.96 1.25 47.50
CA LYS A 484 -30.22 2.28 46.80
C LYS A 484 -28.94 2.41 47.58
N LYS A 485 -27.90 1.75 47.06
CA LYS A 485 -26.51 1.80 47.50
C LYS A 485 -26.39 1.86 49.02
N ILE A 486 -26.12 0.71 49.63
CA ILE A 486 -25.47 0.67 50.95
C ILE A 486 -24.23 1.56 50.80
N ASP A 487 -24.35 2.81 51.24
CA ASP A 487 -23.28 3.79 51.16
C ASP A 487 -22.09 3.18 51.90
N GLU A 488 -20.91 3.39 51.36
CA GLU A 488 -19.63 2.82 51.80
C GLU A 488 -19.22 3.22 53.24
N SER A 489 -20.13 3.81 54.03
CA SER A 489 -19.88 4.69 55.17
C SER A 489 -20.11 4.11 56.57
N SER A 490 -20.43 2.82 56.75
CA SER A 490 -20.29 2.18 58.09
C SER A 490 -18.83 1.76 58.32
N GLU A 491 -17.91 2.72 58.34
CA GLU A 491 -16.46 2.49 58.43
C GLU A 491 -15.96 2.13 59.84
N THR A 492 -16.79 2.19 60.87
CA THR A 492 -16.37 1.82 62.22
C THR A 492 -16.93 0.46 62.60
N PRO A 493 -16.11 -0.62 62.60
CA PRO A 493 -16.46 -1.83 63.34
C PRO A 493 -16.59 -1.44 64.81
N LEU A 494 -17.83 -1.48 65.33
CA LEU A 494 -18.06 -1.39 66.77
C LEU A 494 -17.48 -2.66 67.39
N SER A 495 -16.68 -2.52 68.45
CA SER A 495 -16.05 -3.65 69.12
C SER A 495 -17.14 -4.62 69.62
N GLY A 496 -17.32 -5.76 68.97
CA GLY A 496 -18.33 -6.76 69.33
C GLY A 496 -18.85 -7.61 68.17
N LEU A 497 -20.11 -8.01 68.29
CA LEU A 497 -20.84 -8.86 67.36
C LEU A 497 -21.70 -8.02 66.41
N ASP A 498 -21.36 -8.02 65.12
CA ASP A 498 -22.19 -7.41 64.08
C ASP A 498 -23.16 -8.46 63.51
N ILE A 499 -24.46 -8.14 63.48
CA ILE A 499 -25.52 -9.02 62.98
C ILE A 499 -26.29 -8.28 61.89
N PHE A 500 -26.43 -8.92 60.72
CA PHE A 500 -27.32 -8.47 59.66
C PHE A 500 -28.41 -9.52 59.45
N GLU A 501 -29.66 -9.15 59.68
CA GLU A 501 -30.83 -9.95 59.28
C GLU A 501 -31.25 -9.51 57.88
N ILE A 502 -31.21 -10.44 56.94
CA ILE A 502 -31.57 -10.23 55.53
C ILE A 502 -32.81 -11.07 55.24
N ASN A 503 -33.90 -10.40 54.92
CA ASN A 503 -35.18 -11.02 54.60
C ASN A 503 -35.35 -11.09 53.09
N PHE A 504 -35.55 -12.29 52.56
CA PHE A 504 -35.83 -12.54 51.16
C PHE A 504 -37.32 -12.81 50.97
N ARG A 505 -38.01 -11.95 50.22
CA ARG A 505 -39.41 -12.14 49.84
C ARG A 505 -39.53 -12.39 48.34
N SER A 506 -40.17 -13.51 47.99
CA SER A 506 -40.55 -13.80 46.61
C SER A 506 -41.85 -13.08 46.29
N GLY A 507 -41.97 -12.47 45.10
CA GLY A 507 -43.09 -11.58 44.75
C GLY A 507 -44.50 -12.21 44.80
N ASP A 508 -44.59 -13.54 44.81
CA ASP A 508 -45.87 -14.27 44.76
C ASP A 508 -46.21 -15.06 46.06
N ASP A 509 -45.26 -15.22 46.99
CA ASP A 509 -45.43 -16.02 48.23
C ASP A 509 -45.20 -15.18 49.49
N ASN A 510 -46.06 -15.35 50.50
CA ASN A 510 -45.86 -14.77 51.85
C ASN A 510 -44.72 -15.45 52.65
N ASN A 511 -44.01 -16.40 52.05
CA ASN A 511 -42.89 -17.07 52.68
C ASN A 511 -41.65 -16.16 52.65
N ILE A 512 -41.26 -15.69 53.83
CA ILE A 512 -40.02 -14.92 54.02
C ILE A 512 -38.95 -15.92 54.48
N VAL A 513 -37.85 -15.99 53.73
CA VAL A 513 -36.65 -16.72 54.16
C VAL A 513 -35.70 -15.73 54.81
N LYS A 514 -35.22 -16.05 56.00
CA LYS A 514 -34.29 -15.21 56.75
C LYS A 514 -32.87 -15.72 56.63
N GLU A 515 -31.98 -14.85 56.19
CA GLU A 515 -30.55 -15.04 56.35
C GLU A 515 -30.03 -14.18 57.49
N TYR A 516 -29.22 -14.77 58.36
CA TYR A 516 -28.48 -14.04 59.39
C TYR A 516 -26.98 -14.05 59.10
N PHE A 517 -26.42 -12.89 58.79
CA PHE A 517 -24.97 -12.72 58.61
C PHE A 517 -24.32 -12.21 59.89
N PHE A 518 -23.37 -12.98 60.42
CA PHE A 518 -22.66 -12.70 61.66
C PHE A 518 -21.19 -12.42 61.39
N GLN A 519 -20.65 -11.39 62.03
CA GLN A 519 -19.21 -11.18 62.09
C GLN A 519 -18.74 -11.16 63.54
N VAL A 520 -18.02 -12.21 63.92
CA VAL A 520 -17.29 -12.31 65.17
C VAL A 520 -15.87 -11.82 64.92
N GLN A 521 -15.49 -10.69 65.52
CA GLN A 521 -14.27 -9.94 65.15
C GLN A 521 -13.23 -9.83 66.27
N ASP A 522 -13.57 -10.25 67.50
CA ASP A 522 -12.70 -10.12 68.67
C ASP A 522 -12.46 -11.47 69.37
N THR A 523 -11.27 -11.64 69.94
CA THR A 523 -10.86 -12.86 70.65
C THR A 523 -11.73 -13.20 71.85
N ALA A 524 -12.28 -12.21 72.57
CA ALA A 524 -13.10 -12.48 73.75
C ALA A 524 -14.43 -13.14 73.37
N THR A 525 -15.06 -12.68 72.28
CA THR A 525 -16.28 -13.27 71.71
C THR A 525 -16.00 -14.64 71.11
N ILE A 526 -14.83 -14.85 70.49
CA ILE A 526 -14.42 -16.18 69.98
C ILE A 526 -14.26 -17.18 71.13
N GLU A 527 -13.59 -16.79 72.22
CA GLU A 527 -13.47 -17.63 73.42
C GLU A 527 -14.83 -17.90 74.09
N GLY A 528 -15.72 -16.91 74.10
CA GLY A 528 -17.11 -17.07 74.57
C GLY A 528 -17.88 -18.10 73.73
N LEU A 529 -17.72 -18.05 72.42
CA LEU A 529 -18.31 -19.01 71.47
C LEU A 529 -17.69 -20.41 71.66
N GLN A 530 -16.38 -20.51 71.87
CA GLN A 530 -15.71 -21.79 72.14
C GLN A 530 -16.21 -22.44 73.44
N LYS A 531 -16.38 -21.65 74.51
CA LYS A 531 -16.94 -22.12 75.79
C LYS A 531 -18.38 -22.60 75.63
N LEU A 532 -19.22 -21.87 74.88
CA LEU A 532 -20.60 -22.29 74.58
C LEU A 532 -20.62 -23.68 73.92
N VAL A 533 -19.87 -23.84 72.84
CA VAL A 533 -19.94 -25.04 72.01
C VAL A 533 -19.32 -26.23 72.73
N SER A 534 -18.29 -26.01 73.55
CA SER A 534 -17.55 -27.08 74.24
C SER A 534 -18.19 -27.52 75.57
N GLU A 535 -18.96 -26.65 76.25
CA GLU A 535 -19.61 -26.97 77.53
C GLU A 535 -21.08 -27.39 77.34
N ARG A 536 -21.40 -28.67 77.60
CA ARG A 536 -22.79 -29.20 77.47
C ARG A 536 -23.84 -28.48 78.35
N LYS A 537 -23.42 -27.73 79.38
CA LYS A 537 -24.25 -26.87 80.24
C LYS A 537 -23.41 -25.70 80.80
N PRO A 538 -23.35 -24.55 80.13
CA PRO A 538 -22.60 -23.40 80.64
C PRO A 538 -23.26 -22.83 81.91
N SER A 539 -22.47 -22.62 82.97
CA SER A 539 -22.96 -22.24 84.31
C SER A 539 -23.35 -20.77 84.46
N LYS A 540 -23.04 -19.90 83.49
CA LYS A 540 -23.51 -18.52 83.34
C LYS A 540 -23.47 -18.15 81.84
N GLN A 541 -24.61 -18.13 81.16
CA GLN A 541 -24.70 -17.71 79.76
C GLN A 541 -24.92 -16.19 79.70
N SER A 542 -24.10 -15.48 78.93
CA SER A 542 -24.45 -14.14 78.47
C SER A 542 -25.59 -14.22 77.44
N GLU A 543 -26.41 -13.19 77.32
CA GLU A 543 -27.59 -13.22 76.43
C GLU A 543 -27.22 -13.40 74.95
N TYR A 544 -26.08 -12.85 74.50
CA TYR A 544 -25.57 -13.08 73.14
C TYR A 544 -25.19 -14.56 72.88
N VAL A 545 -24.70 -15.26 73.90
CA VAL A 545 -24.36 -16.69 73.87
C VAL A 545 -25.64 -17.53 73.72
N THR A 546 -26.71 -17.16 74.44
CA THR A 546 -28.03 -17.77 74.30
C THR A 546 -28.63 -17.56 72.90
N PHE A 547 -28.47 -16.35 72.35
CA PHE A 547 -28.96 -15.99 71.03
C PHE A 547 -28.26 -16.77 69.91
N ILE A 548 -26.92 -16.83 69.91
CA ILE A 548 -26.16 -17.64 68.95
C ILE A 548 -26.55 -19.12 69.05
N ASN A 549 -26.74 -19.65 70.26
CA ASN A 549 -27.18 -21.04 70.45
C ASN A 549 -28.61 -21.30 69.91
N LYS A 550 -29.52 -20.33 70.02
CA LYS A 550 -30.86 -20.42 69.43
C LYS A 550 -30.79 -20.45 67.90
N LEU A 551 -29.97 -19.58 67.31
CA LEU A 551 -29.76 -19.52 65.85
C LEU A 551 -29.12 -20.79 65.28
N LEU A 552 -28.11 -21.33 65.95
CA LEU A 552 -27.46 -22.58 65.52
C LEU A 552 -28.43 -23.77 65.53
N LYS A 553 -29.48 -23.72 66.37
CA LYS A 553 -30.53 -24.74 66.41
C LYS A 553 -31.68 -24.50 65.43
N SER A 554 -31.95 -23.24 65.08
CA SER A 554 -33.10 -22.88 64.26
C SER A 554 -32.75 -22.60 62.79
N THR A 555 -31.47 -22.48 62.44
CA THR A 555 -31.02 -22.13 61.09
C THR A 555 -29.96 -23.10 60.58
N LYS A 556 -29.86 -23.27 59.26
CA LYS A 556 -28.70 -23.93 58.66
C LYS A 556 -27.51 -22.98 58.70
N SER A 557 -26.42 -23.39 59.33
CA SER A 557 -25.25 -22.52 59.53
C SER A 557 -24.06 -22.89 58.66
N LEU A 558 -23.42 -21.87 58.10
CA LEU A 558 -22.12 -21.95 57.45
C LEU A 558 -21.13 -21.04 58.18
N PHE A 559 -20.03 -21.62 58.62
CA PHE A 559 -18.93 -20.90 59.28
C PHE A 559 -17.75 -20.71 58.33
N ILE A 560 -17.26 -19.48 58.19
CA ILE A 560 -15.96 -19.17 57.60
C ILE A 560 -15.02 -18.64 58.68
N PHE A 561 -13.90 -19.33 58.86
CA PHE A 561 -12.81 -18.91 59.74
C PHE A 561 -11.76 -18.18 58.92
N ASN A 562 -11.54 -16.90 59.23
CA ASN A 562 -10.37 -16.15 58.77
C ASN A 562 -9.19 -16.48 59.68
N VAL A 563 -8.32 -17.35 59.19
CA VAL A 563 -7.27 -17.93 60.01
C VAL A 563 -5.98 -17.14 59.83
N GLU A 564 -5.55 -16.54 60.93
CA GLU A 564 -4.25 -15.89 61.06
C GLU A 564 -3.35 -16.81 61.88
N HIS A 565 -2.05 -16.64 61.71
CA HIS A 565 -1.07 -17.43 62.44
C HIS A 565 -1.26 -17.37 63.97
N SER A 566 -1.64 -16.22 64.53
CA SER A 566 -1.80 -16.03 65.98
C SER A 566 -2.98 -16.80 66.57
N ASN A 567 -3.97 -17.19 65.74
CA ASN A 567 -5.27 -17.71 66.19
C ASN A 567 -5.57 -19.15 65.73
N LEU A 568 -4.71 -19.75 64.91
CA LEU A 568 -4.92 -21.05 64.25
C LEU A 568 -5.39 -22.17 65.19
N GLN A 569 -4.71 -22.37 66.33
CA GLN A 569 -5.06 -23.46 67.25
C GLN A 569 -6.44 -23.28 67.88
N MET A 570 -6.81 -22.04 68.21
CA MET A 570 -8.13 -21.70 68.75
C MET A 570 -9.21 -21.96 67.70
N MET A 571 -8.99 -21.56 66.45
CA MET A 571 -9.93 -21.78 65.35
C MET A 571 -10.12 -23.27 65.03
N LEU A 572 -9.03 -24.06 65.05
CA LEU A 572 -9.08 -25.51 64.85
C LEU A 572 -9.87 -26.23 65.95
N GLN A 573 -9.65 -25.86 67.22
CA GLN A 573 -10.41 -26.44 68.33
C GLN A 573 -11.89 -26.07 68.26
N LEU A 574 -12.19 -24.81 67.92
CA LEU A 574 -13.56 -24.35 67.78
C LEU A 574 -14.29 -25.05 66.63
N SER A 575 -13.66 -25.21 65.47
CA SER A 575 -14.26 -25.91 64.32
C SER A 575 -14.55 -27.38 64.62
N LYS A 576 -13.65 -28.05 65.37
CA LYS A 576 -13.88 -29.41 65.86
C LYS A 576 -15.07 -29.47 66.83
N SER A 577 -15.11 -28.59 67.83
CA SER A 577 -16.23 -28.53 68.78
C SER A 577 -17.57 -28.28 68.08
N LEU A 578 -17.60 -27.43 67.04
CA LEU A 578 -18.82 -27.12 66.28
C LEU A 578 -19.35 -28.31 65.48
N ARG A 579 -18.45 -29.15 64.94
CA ARG A 579 -18.84 -30.38 64.25
C ARG A 579 -19.32 -31.47 65.21
N GLU A 580 -18.67 -31.61 66.36
CA GLU A 580 -18.98 -32.69 67.31
C GLU A 580 -20.25 -32.44 68.16
N ASN A 581 -20.64 -31.17 68.39
CA ASN A 581 -21.73 -30.83 69.31
C ASN A 581 -23.04 -30.36 68.66
N ASN A 582 -23.09 -30.12 67.35
CA ASN A 582 -24.30 -29.67 66.63
C ASN A 582 -24.97 -30.80 65.82
N HIS A 583 -25.01 -32.01 66.39
CA HIS A 583 -25.82 -33.13 65.89
C HIS A 583 -27.19 -33.20 66.56
#